data_AF-A0A0D1DD64-F1
#
_entry.id   AF-A0A0D1DD64-F1
#
_cell.length_a   1.000
_cell.length_b   1.000
_cell.length_c   1.000
_cell.angle_alpha   90.00
_cell.angle_beta   90.00
_cell.angle_gamma   90.00
#
_symmetry.space_group_name_H-M   'P 1'
#
loop_
_entity.id
_entity.type
_entity.pdbx_description
1 polymer ?
#
loop_
_entity_poly.entity_id
_entity_poly.type
_entity_poly.pdbx_seq_one_letter_code
_entity_poly.pdbx_strand_id
1 'polypeptide(L)'
;MTDDPISRRIRLRERLSALRDIDRTNWQARRADISAAWADEPGAGRLRVAALTPVSVGQQCLWSLQNRALRTALRLGLALEKAAYDDTDAKAPVGRPLAEAVAARLIETRPDGQTGFGSALVHHHRFYCGYGLFHGWEGEPLFSYGPAEDGCPAPSRSVEGFETRDAFVGWLATMSDYRFSGIEDADPHQTRPGNQRLTVARLRAYIEGPA
;
A
#
# COMPACT_ATOMS: atom_id res chain seq x y z
N MET A 1 -10.75 -8.46 -32.82
CA MET A 1 -9.83 -7.58 -32.05
C MET A 1 -10.03 -7.88 -30.58
N THR A 2 -9.11 -8.63 -29.97
CA THR A 2 -9.12 -8.93 -28.54
C THR A 2 -8.63 -7.72 -27.78
N ASP A 3 -9.45 -7.26 -26.84
CA ASP A 3 -9.18 -6.10 -26.00
C ASP A 3 -7.96 -6.39 -25.11
N ASP A 4 -6.90 -5.60 -25.21
CA ASP A 4 -5.66 -5.86 -24.48
C ASP A 4 -5.87 -5.69 -22.95
N PRO A 5 -5.22 -6.53 -22.11
CA PRO A 5 -5.35 -6.47 -20.65
C PRO A 5 -5.06 -5.10 -20.04
N ILE A 6 -4.10 -4.34 -20.59
CA ILE A 6 -3.71 -3.01 -20.11
C ILE A 6 -4.85 -2.02 -20.35
N SER A 7 -5.39 -1.97 -21.57
CA SER A 7 -6.53 -1.15 -21.94
C SER A 7 -7.77 -1.45 -21.09
N ARG A 8 -7.99 -2.72 -20.74
CA ARG A 8 -9.08 -3.14 -19.84
C ARG A 8 -8.87 -2.61 -18.41
N ARG A 9 -7.63 -2.62 -17.92
CA ARG A 9 -7.26 -2.11 -16.59
C ARG A 9 -7.42 -0.58 -16.49
N ILE A 10 -7.05 0.15 -17.54
CA ILE A 10 -7.22 1.61 -17.62
C ILE A 10 -8.71 1.98 -17.53
N ARG A 11 -9.56 1.36 -18.34
CA ARG A 11 -11.02 1.62 -18.33
C ARG A 11 -11.68 1.27 -17.00
N LEU A 12 -11.25 0.18 -16.35
CA LEU A 12 -11.77 -0.19 -15.03
C LEU A 12 -11.41 0.87 -13.98
N ARG A 13 -10.17 1.40 -14.02
CA ARG A 13 -9.70 2.44 -13.12
C ARG A 13 -10.47 3.75 -13.32
N GLU A 14 -10.69 4.18 -14.56
CA GLU A 14 -11.49 5.37 -14.88
C GLU A 14 -12.93 5.23 -14.36
N ARG A 15 -13.54 4.06 -14.55
CA ARG A 15 -14.91 3.78 -14.09
C ARG A 15 -15.02 3.77 -12.57
N LEU A 16 -14.03 3.23 -11.86
CA LEU A 16 -13.97 3.28 -10.39
C LEU A 16 -13.72 4.71 -9.86
N SER A 17 -12.95 5.54 -10.58
CA SER A 17 -12.77 6.94 -10.25
C SER A 17 -14.07 7.72 -10.38
N ALA A 18 -14.79 7.56 -11.50
CA ALA A 18 -16.07 8.20 -11.73
C ALA A 18 -17.11 7.84 -10.65
N LEU A 19 -17.13 6.58 -10.20
CA LEU A 19 -18.01 6.15 -9.10
C LEU A 19 -17.66 6.82 -7.75
N ARG A 20 -16.36 7.07 -7.47
CA ARG A 20 -15.93 7.79 -6.27
C ARG A 20 -16.31 9.27 -6.32
N ASP A 21 -16.22 9.89 -7.49
CA ASP A 21 -16.57 11.30 -7.66
C ASP A 21 -18.08 11.52 -7.48
N ILE A 22 -18.91 10.60 -8.00
CA ILE A 22 -20.37 10.62 -7.76
C ILE A 22 -20.70 10.57 -6.26
N ASP A 23 -20.02 9.70 -5.50
CA ASP A 23 -20.27 9.57 -4.05
C ASP A 23 -19.83 10.82 -3.28
N ARG A 24 -18.70 11.43 -3.67
CA ARG A 24 -18.22 12.70 -3.11
C ARG A 24 -19.18 13.86 -3.41
N THR A 25 -19.68 13.98 -4.64
CA THR A 25 -20.65 15.01 -5.03
C THR A 25 -21.96 14.84 -4.27
N ASN A 26 -22.46 13.62 -4.13
CA ASN A 26 -23.66 13.33 -3.34
C ASN A 26 -23.48 13.66 -1.85
N TRP A 27 -22.29 13.40 -1.29
CA TRP A 27 -21.97 13.78 0.08
C TRP A 27 -21.88 15.31 0.26
N GLN A 28 -21.26 16.02 -0.68
CA GLN A 28 -21.15 17.48 -0.64
C GLN A 28 -22.52 18.16 -0.77
N ALA A 29 -23.39 17.66 -1.65
CA ALA A 29 -24.76 18.13 -1.79
C ALA A 29 -25.55 17.95 -0.47
N ARG A 30 -25.49 16.76 0.14
CA ARG A 30 -26.13 16.51 1.45
C ARG A 30 -25.58 17.39 2.58
N ARG A 31 -24.27 17.65 2.59
CA ARG A 31 -23.66 18.56 3.56
C ARG A 31 -24.17 19.99 3.38
N ALA A 32 -24.33 20.44 2.14
CA ALA A 32 -24.90 21.75 1.84
C ALA A 32 -26.37 21.84 2.29
N ASP A 33 -27.17 20.81 2.04
CA ASP A 33 -28.58 20.76 2.47
C ASP A 33 -28.71 20.78 4.01
N ILE A 34 -27.86 20.03 4.72
CA ILE A 34 -27.82 20.04 6.20
C ILE A 34 -27.39 21.43 6.71
N SER A 35 -26.36 22.04 6.09
CA SER A 35 -25.91 23.38 6.45
C SER A 35 -26.96 24.45 6.17
N ALA A 36 -27.71 24.36 5.08
CA ALA A 36 -28.78 25.29 4.73
C ALA A 36 -29.98 25.14 5.68
N ALA A 37 -30.39 23.90 5.98
CA ALA A 37 -31.46 23.62 6.94
C ALA A 37 -31.15 24.15 8.35
N TRP A 38 -29.87 24.31 8.71
CA TRP A 38 -29.44 24.86 10.00
C TRP A 38 -29.23 26.38 10.01
N ALA A 39 -29.17 27.01 8.84
CA ALA A 39 -28.99 28.47 8.73
C ALA A 39 -30.29 29.25 9.00
N ASP A 40 -31.44 28.61 8.81
CA ASP A 40 -32.76 29.23 8.95
C ASP A 40 -33.39 29.10 10.35
N GLU A 41 -32.72 28.47 11.32
CA GLU A 41 -33.24 28.40 12.70
C GLU A 41 -32.75 29.57 13.57
N PRO A 42 -33.66 30.48 14.00
CA PRO A 42 -33.30 31.58 14.88
C PRO A 42 -33.10 31.06 16.31
N GLY A 43 -31.84 30.87 16.70
CA GLY A 43 -31.48 30.46 18.06
C GLY A 43 -30.36 29.42 18.18
N ALA A 44 -29.73 28.99 17.08
CA ALA A 44 -28.70 27.94 17.06
C ALA A 44 -27.36 28.25 17.78
N GLY A 45 -27.32 29.30 18.61
CA GLY A 45 -26.26 29.54 19.57
C GLY A 45 -26.55 28.79 20.87
N ARG A 46 -26.05 27.56 20.98
CA ARG A 46 -26.03 26.67 22.18
C ARG A 46 -27.14 25.62 22.24
N LEU A 47 -26.97 24.55 21.47
CA LEU A 47 -27.36 23.20 21.93
C LEU A 47 -26.40 22.16 21.37
N ARG A 48 -25.73 21.47 22.31
CA ARG A 48 -24.83 20.35 22.08
C ARG A 48 -25.62 19.11 21.68
N VAL A 49 -25.09 18.38 20.69
CA VAL A 49 -25.13 16.91 20.53
C VAL A 49 -26.32 16.19 21.18
N ALA A 50 -27.49 16.13 20.51
CA ALA A 50 -28.51 15.10 20.74
C ALA A 50 -29.68 15.22 19.75
N ALA A 51 -29.48 14.89 18.47
CA ALA A 51 -30.57 14.47 17.58
C ALA A 51 -29.98 13.95 16.26
N LEU A 52 -29.38 12.76 16.27
CA LEU A 52 -29.38 11.95 15.06
C LEU A 52 -30.82 11.46 14.91
N THR A 53 -31.60 12.12 14.06
CA THR A 53 -32.89 11.61 13.61
C THR A 53 -32.74 10.16 13.15
N PRO A 54 -33.76 9.29 13.34
CA PRO A 54 -33.70 7.95 12.81
C PRO A 54 -33.54 8.06 11.30
N VAL A 55 -32.34 7.78 10.81
CA VAL A 55 -32.03 7.55 9.40
C VAL A 55 -33.12 6.60 8.93
N SER A 56 -34.00 7.06 8.04
CA SER A 56 -35.18 6.29 7.66
C SER A 56 -34.74 4.89 7.22
N VAL A 57 -35.56 3.87 7.45
CA VAL A 57 -35.23 2.47 7.09
C VAL A 57 -34.74 2.39 5.63
N GLY A 58 -35.30 3.22 4.74
CA GLY A 58 -34.83 3.36 3.35
C GLY A 58 -33.39 3.87 3.20
N GLN A 59 -32.96 4.86 3.99
CA GLN A 59 -31.57 5.36 3.98
C GLN A 59 -30.57 4.36 4.58
N GLN A 60 -30.96 3.59 5.60
CA GLN A 60 -30.12 2.50 6.12
C GLN A 60 -29.96 1.37 5.09
N CYS A 61 -31.04 1.00 4.39
CA CYS A 61 -30.99 0.03 3.29
C CYS A 61 -30.07 0.51 2.16
N LEU A 62 -30.20 1.77 1.71
CA LEU A 62 -29.32 2.37 0.70
C LEU A 62 -27.84 2.36 1.10
N TRP A 63 -27.52 2.75 2.34
CA TRP A 63 -26.15 2.72 2.85
C TRP A 63 -25.59 1.28 2.92
N SER A 64 -26.41 0.31 3.33
CA SER A 64 -26.00 -1.10 3.37
C SER A 64 -25.77 -1.68 1.97
N LEU A 65 -26.58 -1.30 0.97
CA LEU A 65 -26.43 -1.72 -0.42
C LEU A 65 -25.19 -1.08 -1.07
N GLN A 66 -24.94 0.21 -0.83
CA GLN A 66 -23.73 0.90 -1.28
C GLN A 66 -22.48 0.26 -0.70
N ASN A 67 -22.47 -0.04 0.60
CA ASN A 67 -21.37 -0.76 1.24
C ASN A 67 -21.17 -2.17 0.66
N ARG A 68 -22.26 -2.87 0.33
CA ARG A 68 -22.17 -4.21 -0.28
C ARG A 68 -21.59 -4.13 -1.70
N ALA A 69 -22.03 -3.17 -2.51
CA ALA A 69 -21.51 -2.94 -3.85
C ALA A 69 -20.03 -2.53 -3.84
N LEU A 70 -19.63 -1.61 -2.94
CA LEU A 70 -18.24 -1.21 -2.74
C LEU A 70 -17.36 -2.40 -2.32
N ARG A 71 -17.81 -3.22 -1.38
CA ARG A 71 -17.09 -4.44 -0.96
C ARG A 71 -16.94 -5.44 -2.10
N THR A 72 -17.98 -5.64 -2.91
CA THR A 72 -17.91 -6.52 -4.09
C THR A 72 -16.95 -5.97 -5.15
N ALA A 73 -17.00 -4.66 -5.43
CA ALA A 73 -16.08 -4.02 -6.36
C ALA A 73 -14.62 -4.11 -5.89
N LEU A 74 -14.36 -3.92 -4.59
CA LEU A 74 -13.03 -4.11 -4.00
C LEU A 74 -12.54 -5.56 -4.15
N ARG A 75 -13.39 -6.55 -3.85
CA ARG A 75 -13.06 -7.97 -4.02
C ARG A 75 -12.76 -8.33 -5.47
N LEU A 76 -13.56 -7.84 -6.42
CA LEU A 76 -13.34 -8.06 -7.84
C LEU A 76 -12.06 -7.37 -8.33
N GLY A 77 -11.79 -6.15 -7.85
CA GLY A 77 -10.52 -5.45 -8.12
C GLY A 77 -9.33 -6.26 -7.64
N LEU A 78 -9.35 -6.74 -6.39
CA LEU A 78 -8.30 -7.59 -5.82
C LEU A 78 -8.12 -8.89 -6.61
N ALA A 79 -9.22 -9.54 -7.01
CA ALA A 79 -9.16 -10.76 -7.80
C ALA A 79 -8.55 -10.55 -9.19
N LEU A 80 -8.87 -9.42 -9.84
CA LEU A 80 -8.27 -9.06 -11.13
C LEU A 80 -6.79 -8.69 -10.99
N GLU A 81 -6.39 -8.01 -9.92
CA GLU A 81 -4.98 -7.76 -9.65
C GLU A 81 -4.23 -9.05 -9.36
N LYS A 82 -4.78 -9.95 -8.56
CA LYS A 82 -4.20 -11.29 -8.31
C LYS A 82 -4.03 -12.07 -9.61
N ALA A 83 -5.03 -12.06 -10.49
CA ALA A 83 -4.95 -12.73 -11.79
C ALA A 83 -3.88 -12.11 -12.72
N ALA A 84 -3.60 -10.81 -12.59
CA ALA A 84 -2.51 -10.18 -13.35
C ALA A 84 -1.11 -10.64 -12.88
N TYR A 85 -1.00 -11.16 -11.65
CA TYR A 85 0.22 -11.76 -11.11
C TYR A 85 0.33 -13.27 -11.39
N ASP A 86 -0.67 -13.91 -12.00
CA ASP A 86 -0.56 -15.30 -12.45
C ASP A 86 0.31 -15.45 -13.72
N ASP A 87 0.77 -14.33 -14.29
CA ASP A 87 1.85 -14.32 -15.29
C ASP A 87 3.17 -14.77 -14.64
N THR A 88 3.86 -15.73 -15.26
CA THR A 88 4.84 -16.60 -14.59
C THR A 88 6.06 -15.86 -14.04
N ASP A 89 6.40 -14.71 -14.62
CA ASP A 89 7.61 -13.97 -14.27
C ASP A 89 7.52 -13.27 -12.92
N ALA A 90 6.32 -12.82 -12.52
CA ALA A 90 6.14 -12.13 -11.24
C ALA A 90 6.26 -13.08 -10.03
N LYS A 91 6.16 -14.39 -10.26
CA LYS A 91 6.34 -15.44 -9.25
C LYS A 91 7.76 -16.01 -9.25
N ALA A 92 8.60 -15.67 -10.23
CA ALA A 92 9.98 -16.13 -10.27
C ALA A 92 10.72 -15.66 -9.01
N PRO A 93 11.43 -16.56 -8.31
CA PRO A 93 12.19 -16.17 -7.13
C PRO A 93 13.35 -15.23 -7.53
N VAL A 94 13.69 -14.31 -6.63
CA VAL A 94 14.86 -13.43 -6.72
C VAL A 94 16.12 -14.24 -7.01
N GLY A 95 16.25 -15.40 -6.36
CA GLY A 95 17.40 -16.29 -6.48
C GLY A 95 18.58 -15.85 -5.62
N ARG A 96 19.40 -16.82 -5.24
CA ARG A 96 20.52 -16.61 -4.30
C ARG A 96 21.56 -15.59 -4.77
N PRO A 97 22.03 -15.59 -6.04
CA PRO A 97 23.06 -14.64 -6.47
C PRO A 97 22.62 -13.17 -6.34
N LEU A 98 21.37 -12.87 -6.70
CA LEU A 98 20.82 -11.52 -6.58
C LEU A 98 20.63 -11.13 -5.11
N ALA A 99 20.13 -12.04 -4.28
CA ALA A 99 19.97 -11.81 -2.85
C ALA A 99 21.31 -11.52 -2.13
N GLU A 100 22.37 -12.25 -2.49
CA GLU A 100 23.71 -12.04 -1.94
C GLU A 100 24.28 -10.66 -2.31
N ALA A 101 24.06 -10.22 -3.55
CA ALA A 101 24.47 -8.90 -4.02
C ALA A 101 23.69 -7.77 -3.34
N VAL A 102 22.38 -7.92 -3.13
CA VAL A 102 21.59 -6.95 -2.35
C VAL A 102 22.11 -6.84 -0.92
N ALA A 103 22.36 -7.97 -0.25
CA ALA A 103 22.87 -7.99 1.12
C ALA A 103 24.23 -7.29 1.22
N ALA A 104 25.15 -7.57 0.29
CA ALA A 104 26.44 -6.90 0.23
C ALA A 104 26.28 -5.38 0.05
N ARG A 105 25.42 -4.97 -0.89
CA ARG A 105 25.17 -3.55 -1.16
C ARG A 105 24.57 -2.81 0.04
N LEU A 106 23.65 -3.45 0.77
CA LEU A 106 23.10 -2.90 2.02
C LEU A 106 24.19 -2.72 3.08
N ILE A 107 25.12 -3.65 3.22
CA ILE A 107 26.23 -3.50 4.18
C ILE A 107 27.16 -2.34 3.79
N GLU A 108 27.42 -2.19 2.49
CA GLU A 108 28.34 -1.18 1.96
C GLU A 108 27.80 0.26 1.98
N THR A 109 26.49 0.43 1.75
CA THR A 109 25.89 1.74 1.47
C THR A 109 25.37 2.39 2.76
N ARG A 110 25.83 3.57 3.17
CA ARG A 110 25.01 4.46 4.03
C ARG A 110 24.31 5.53 3.20
N PRO A 111 23.15 6.04 3.67
CA PRO A 111 22.47 7.17 3.03
C PRO A 111 23.29 8.47 2.98
N ASP A 112 24.30 8.62 3.84
CA ASP A 112 25.17 9.79 3.95
C ASP A 112 26.57 9.61 3.30
N GLY A 113 26.82 8.46 2.65
CA GLY A 113 28.11 8.16 2.04
C GLY A 113 29.21 7.75 3.02
N GLN A 114 28.94 7.61 4.32
CA GLN A 114 29.88 6.99 5.26
C GLN A 114 29.78 5.45 5.18
N THR A 115 30.78 4.72 5.68
CA THR A 115 30.70 3.26 5.85
C THR A 115 30.24 2.92 7.28
N GLY A 116 29.34 1.95 7.45
CA GLY A 116 28.85 1.49 8.76
C GLY A 116 27.31 1.50 8.95
N PHE A 117 26.84 0.93 10.07
CA PHE A 117 25.43 0.73 10.47
C PHE A 117 24.42 1.80 10.02
N GLY A 118 23.25 1.38 9.51
CA GLY A 118 22.11 2.25 9.19
C GLY A 118 21.88 2.48 7.70
N SER A 119 21.66 1.42 6.93
CA SER A 119 21.34 1.50 5.50
C SER A 119 19.94 1.05 5.15
N ALA A 120 19.42 1.53 4.02
CA ALA A 120 18.06 1.22 3.57
C ALA A 120 17.94 1.17 2.04
N LEU A 121 17.16 0.21 1.55
CA LEU A 121 16.56 0.23 0.22
C LEU A 121 15.05 0.46 0.38
N VAL A 122 14.61 1.69 0.13
CA VAL A 122 13.21 2.12 0.26
C VAL A 122 12.78 2.88 -0.99
N HIS A 123 11.47 3.12 -1.17
CA HIS A 123 11.02 4.18 -2.07
C HIS A 123 11.23 5.54 -1.40
N HIS A 124 11.59 6.57 -2.17
CA HIS A 124 11.65 7.94 -1.65
C HIS A 124 10.32 8.63 -1.93
N HIS A 125 9.61 9.02 -0.88
CA HIS A 125 8.39 9.80 -0.99
C HIS A 125 8.16 10.60 0.29
N ARG A 126 7.64 11.82 0.15
CA ARG A 126 7.55 12.82 1.24
C ARG A 126 6.79 12.38 2.49
N PHE A 127 5.83 11.46 2.34
CA PHE A 127 4.88 11.13 3.42
C PHE A 127 4.86 9.66 3.82
N TYR A 128 5.38 8.77 2.96
CA TYR A 128 5.36 7.33 3.20
C TYR A 128 6.24 6.66 2.16
N CYS A 129 7.23 5.91 2.62
CA CYS A 129 8.28 5.32 1.79
C CYS A 129 7.96 3.86 1.41
N GLY A 130 6.78 3.36 1.75
CA GLY A 130 6.36 2.01 1.41
C GLY A 130 7.01 0.96 2.30
N TYR A 131 7.46 -0.14 1.69
CA TYR A 131 8.24 -1.17 2.35
C TYR A 131 9.66 -1.19 1.81
N GLY A 132 10.62 -1.47 2.69
CA GLY A 132 12.04 -1.52 2.35
C GLY A 132 12.81 -2.64 3.03
N LEU A 133 14.08 -2.75 2.63
CA LEU A 133 15.09 -3.58 3.29
C LEU A 133 16.02 -2.66 4.06
N PHE A 134 16.45 -3.10 5.24
CA PHE A 134 17.30 -2.31 6.13
C PHE A 134 18.46 -3.16 6.64
N HIS A 135 19.56 -2.51 6.98
CA HIS A 135 20.69 -3.15 7.66
C HIS A 135 21.27 -2.26 8.77
N GLY A 136 21.47 -2.87 9.94
CA GLY A 136 22.17 -2.27 11.06
C GLY A 136 21.47 -1.05 11.67
N TRP A 137 20.14 -1.06 11.76
CA TRP A 137 19.39 -0.01 12.45
C TRP A 137 19.36 -0.28 13.95
N GLU A 138 19.54 0.76 14.78
CA GLU A 138 19.54 0.59 16.24
C GLU A 138 18.19 0.06 16.73
N GLY A 139 18.23 -0.96 17.60
CA GLY A 139 17.04 -1.60 18.16
C GLY A 139 16.31 -2.56 17.20
N GLU A 140 16.82 -2.75 15.98
CA GLU A 140 16.29 -3.70 15.00
C GLU A 140 17.26 -4.88 14.80
N PRO A 141 16.78 -6.01 14.28
CA PRO A 141 17.64 -7.11 13.83
C PRO A 141 18.65 -6.64 12.78
N LEU A 142 19.76 -7.37 12.65
CA LEU A 142 20.88 -6.99 11.76
C LEU A 142 20.42 -6.67 10.34
N PHE A 143 19.50 -7.45 9.79
CA PHE A 143 18.72 -7.12 8.60
C PHE A 143 17.24 -7.13 8.92
N SER A 144 16.45 -6.29 8.25
CA SER A 144 14.99 -6.33 8.38
C SER A 144 14.28 -5.98 7.08
N TYR A 145 13.04 -6.46 6.95
CA TYR A 145 12.08 -6.07 5.93
C TYR A 145 10.82 -5.54 6.60
N GLY A 146 10.38 -4.35 6.20
CA GLY A 146 9.25 -3.71 6.86
C GLY A 146 8.84 -2.38 6.23
N PRO A 147 7.80 -1.74 6.78
CA PRO A 147 7.37 -0.43 6.36
C PRO A 147 8.44 0.62 6.70
N ALA A 148 8.49 1.65 5.85
CA ALA A 148 9.46 2.72 5.91
C ALA A 148 8.77 4.08 6.06
N GLU A 149 9.29 4.90 6.96
CA GLU A 149 8.87 6.28 7.20
C GLU A 149 10.12 7.17 7.08
N ASP A 150 10.07 8.16 6.19
CA ASP A 150 11.18 9.09 5.91
C ASP A 150 12.53 8.43 5.60
N GLY A 151 12.49 7.21 5.07
CA GLY A 151 13.68 6.42 4.71
C GLY A 151 14.25 5.56 5.84
N CYS A 152 13.63 5.62 7.02
CA CYS A 152 13.96 4.80 8.18
C CYS A 152 12.94 3.65 8.32
N PRO A 153 13.29 2.55 9.02
CA PRO A 153 12.30 1.58 9.47
C PRO A 153 11.24 2.28 10.31
N ALA A 154 9.96 2.04 10.03
CA ALA A 154 8.90 2.55 10.89
C ALA A 154 8.96 1.83 12.25
N PRO A 155 9.00 2.55 13.38
CA PRO A 155 9.10 1.94 14.69
C PRO A 155 7.91 0.99 14.92
N SER A 156 8.18 -0.21 15.46
CA SER A 156 7.22 -1.27 15.82
C SER A 156 6.65 -2.17 14.71
N ARG A 157 7.25 -2.20 13.50
CA ARG A 157 6.63 -2.92 12.36
C ARG A 157 7.56 -3.68 11.43
N SER A 158 8.78 -4.06 11.85
CA SER A 158 9.55 -5.04 11.07
C SER A 158 8.68 -6.29 10.89
N VAL A 159 8.35 -6.59 9.62
CA VAL A 159 7.54 -7.77 9.27
C VAL A 159 8.42 -9.00 9.39
N GLU A 160 9.68 -8.86 8.97
CA GLU A 160 10.69 -9.91 9.07
C GLU A 160 12.01 -9.31 9.57
N GLY A 161 12.69 -10.04 10.45
CA GLY A 161 13.96 -9.67 11.05
C GLY A 161 14.95 -10.82 11.02
N PHE A 162 16.23 -10.52 10.76
CA PHE A 162 17.26 -11.53 10.56
C PHE A 162 18.55 -11.16 11.29
N GLU A 163 18.98 -12.02 12.21
CA GLU A 163 20.21 -11.84 13.01
C GLU A 163 21.49 -12.11 12.22
N THR A 164 21.40 -12.76 11.05
CA THR A 164 22.56 -13.12 10.24
C THR A 164 22.33 -12.80 8.76
N ARG A 165 23.42 -12.54 8.05
CA ARG A 165 23.42 -12.33 6.60
C ARG A 165 22.85 -13.55 5.86
N ASP A 166 23.23 -14.76 6.26
CA ASP A 166 22.80 -15.98 5.58
C ASP A 166 21.29 -16.24 5.74
N ALA A 167 20.72 -15.94 6.90
CA ALA A 167 19.28 -16.01 7.12
C ALA A 167 18.53 -15.01 6.22
N PHE A 168 19.02 -13.76 6.16
CA PHE A 168 18.46 -12.73 5.28
C PHE A 168 18.54 -13.12 3.80
N VAL A 169 19.71 -13.58 3.33
CA VAL A 169 19.93 -14.03 1.95
C VAL A 169 19.03 -15.22 1.62
N GLY A 170 18.93 -16.20 2.53
CA GLY A 170 18.08 -17.37 2.37
C GLY A 170 16.62 -16.98 2.20
N TRP A 171 16.11 -16.09 3.04
CA TRP A 171 14.77 -15.54 2.91
C TRP A 171 14.59 -14.78 1.59
N LEU A 172 15.45 -13.80 1.31
CA LEU A 172 15.33 -12.92 0.14
C LEU A 172 15.38 -13.70 -1.17
N ALA A 173 16.18 -14.76 -1.24
CA ALA A 173 16.28 -15.63 -2.41
C ALA A 173 14.95 -16.34 -2.76
N THR A 174 14.05 -16.51 -1.78
CA THR A 174 12.71 -17.10 -1.97
C THR A 174 11.62 -16.07 -2.29
N MET A 175 11.93 -14.78 -2.20
CA MET A 175 10.99 -13.71 -2.49
C MET A 175 10.78 -13.56 -4.00
N SER A 176 9.65 -12.97 -4.38
CA SER A 176 9.30 -12.63 -5.76
C SER A 176 8.50 -11.32 -5.78
N ASP A 177 8.26 -10.74 -6.95
CA ASP A 177 7.41 -9.54 -7.09
C ASP A 177 6.02 -9.79 -6.48
N TYR A 178 5.49 -10.99 -6.70
CA TYR A 178 4.23 -11.41 -6.12
C TYR A 178 4.27 -11.43 -4.59
N ARG A 179 5.29 -12.03 -3.96
CA ARG A 179 5.39 -12.04 -2.48
C ARG A 179 5.63 -10.65 -1.91
N PHE A 180 6.48 -9.83 -2.55
CA PHE A 180 6.71 -8.45 -2.14
C PHE A 180 5.47 -7.58 -2.23
N SER A 181 4.55 -7.87 -3.16
CA SER A 181 3.32 -7.09 -3.31
C SER A 181 2.44 -7.08 -2.05
N GLY A 182 2.57 -8.11 -1.19
CA GLY A 182 1.72 -8.31 -0.03
C GLY A 182 0.29 -8.74 -0.40
N ILE A 183 0.04 -9.15 -1.65
CA ILE A 183 -1.29 -9.61 -2.10
C ILE A 183 -1.72 -10.90 -1.39
N GLU A 184 -0.79 -11.76 -1.00
CA GLU A 184 -1.10 -12.99 -0.25
C GLU A 184 -1.64 -12.67 1.15
N ASP A 185 -1.09 -11.65 1.79
CA ASP A 185 -1.41 -11.22 3.15
C ASP A 185 -2.36 -10.02 3.19
N ALA A 186 -2.98 -9.68 2.05
CA ALA A 186 -3.80 -8.49 1.93
C ALA A 186 -5.00 -8.59 2.88
N ASP A 187 -4.86 -7.94 4.04
CA ASP A 187 -5.98 -7.53 4.86
C ASP A 187 -7.00 -6.84 3.92
N PRO A 188 -8.29 -7.23 3.92
CA PRO A 188 -9.31 -6.52 3.14
C PRO A 188 -9.37 -5.00 3.41
N HIS A 189 -8.79 -4.53 4.51
CA HIS A 189 -8.63 -3.12 4.86
C HIS A 189 -7.35 -2.48 4.30
N GLN A 190 -6.40 -3.26 3.77
CA GLN A 190 -5.23 -2.76 3.07
C GLN A 190 -5.66 -2.19 1.72
N THR A 191 -5.88 -0.88 1.69
CA THR A 191 -6.55 -0.22 0.55
C THR A 191 -5.76 -0.24 -0.76
N ARG A 192 -4.47 -0.63 -0.74
CA ARG A 192 -3.57 -0.62 -1.91
C ARG A 192 -2.44 -1.68 -1.82
N PRO A 193 -2.73 -2.97 -2.07
CA PRO A 193 -1.69 -3.98 -2.27
C PRO A 193 -0.73 -3.55 -3.39
N GLY A 194 0.56 -3.90 -3.26
CA GLY A 194 1.60 -3.52 -4.22
C GLY A 194 2.04 -2.05 -4.21
N ASN A 195 1.37 -1.15 -3.48
CA ASN A 195 1.78 0.25 -3.43
C ASN A 195 3.11 0.43 -2.68
N GLN A 196 4.10 1.00 -3.37
CA GLN A 196 5.46 1.25 -2.85
C GLN A 196 6.10 0.01 -2.22
N ARG A 197 5.89 -1.15 -2.84
CA ARG A 197 6.58 -2.40 -2.51
C ARG A 197 7.86 -2.55 -3.32
N LEU A 198 8.75 -3.41 -2.86
CA LEU A 198 9.94 -3.78 -3.60
C LEU A 198 9.58 -4.64 -4.80
N THR A 199 10.43 -4.60 -5.82
CA THR A 199 10.36 -5.49 -6.99
C THR A 199 11.76 -6.01 -7.30
N VAL A 200 11.86 -7.15 -7.99
CA VAL A 200 13.10 -7.73 -8.50
C VAL A 200 13.83 -6.71 -9.37
N ALA A 201 13.10 -5.98 -10.24
CA ALA A 201 13.69 -4.92 -11.04
C ALA A 201 14.33 -3.81 -10.18
N ARG A 202 13.69 -3.43 -9.06
CA ARG A 202 14.24 -2.46 -8.12
C ARG A 202 15.47 -3.00 -7.38
N LEU A 203 15.48 -4.29 -7.01
CA LEU A 203 16.66 -4.92 -6.40
C LEU A 203 17.86 -4.89 -7.35
N ARG A 204 17.65 -5.16 -8.65
CA ARG A 204 18.70 -5.09 -9.67
C ARG A 204 19.24 -3.66 -9.82
N ALA A 205 18.34 -2.70 -10.01
CA ALA A 205 18.73 -1.29 -10.11
C ALA A 205 19.49 -0.78 -8.87
N TYR A 206 19.14 -1.27 -7.68
CA TYR A 206 19.85 -0.92 -6.45
C TYR A 206 21.32 -1.39 -6.42
N ILE A 207 21.59 -2.58 -6.98
CA ILE A 207 22.96 -3.13 -7.07
C ILE A 207 23.77 -2.42 -8.15
N GLU A 208 23.14 -2.11 -9.27
CA GLU A 208 23.77 -1.36 -10.37
C GLU A 208 24.13 0.08 -9.94
N GLY A 209 23.41 0.61 -8.95
CA GLY A 209 23.59 1.97 -8.45
C GLY A 209 22.89 3.01 -9.35
N PRO A 210 22.85 4.29 -8.94
CA PRO A 210 22.53 5.34 -9.88
C PRO A 210 23.56 5.32 -11.01
N ALA A 211 23.10 5.35 -12.26
CA ALA A 211 23.94 5.76 -13.38
C ALA A 211 24.46 7.19 -13.15
#